data_AF-A0A5R8R862-F1
#
_entry.id   AF-A0A5R8R862-F1
#
_cell.length_a   1.000
_cell.length_b   1.000
_cell.length_c   1.000
_cell.angle_alpha   90.00
_cell.angle_beta   90.00
_cell.angle_gamma   90.00
#
_symmetry.space_group_name_H-M   'P 1'
#
loop_
_entity.id
_entity.type
_entity.pdbx_description
1 polymer ?
#
loop_
_entity_poly.entity_id
_entity_poly.type
_entity_poly.pdbx_seq_one_letter_code
_entity_poly.pdbx_strand_id
1 'polypeptide(L)'
;MSVWASTNYAPLIEDIEQRLDKTAELYQQQHADEARRTVQMAYFEVFENLEGPIRINISARKSYEMESAFGEIRRMIGEKKPLADVQARIDWLKAALREVEPVLDGGHRLVAEEQHNALSRDDIAVHWQESFRTIDDLLAQAVTEYQAGNYSVASQHVQQAHYQGFKNSEMEMSLRQNRSAKDAASINQQFSSLIALTAQPDHLNDVSYQVTTLLQDIEDILPGLPTTRDDQQVAAAQSADNIPAADEGNNRTDWAEVTTGINQSIQDAIARYQGGDAKNAILDIQDTYFDRFEASGMENKIGSRDSAFKTTLEAYFTRLVSLMKAGQPVERLNAEASALTQDLQKAVTMLGEGEETQWSLLLYSLMIIVREGLEALLIVAAIVAYMVKNNHQDKLPLIRQSVIVALIASVITAAIFQMLFTNSGASRELLEGITMLIAVVMLFFMSYWLLSKVEARHWKAWLEGKLSHSLSRGSLVGLWLTSFLAVYREGAETVLFYYALIGDANTVSGHMAIGAGFVIGCVVLLLAWLVMRYSVVRLPLKPFFMFTGSFMYLMAFVFAGKGVLELVEGKLFQPTLINGFPEISWLGIYPYVETLLPQVVLLLAALVALWVMRRKSAVPGETIKNNP
;
A
#
# COMPACT_ATOMS: atom_id res chain seq x y z
N MET A 1 -28.02 -8.89 -24.32
CA MET A 1 -27.51 -8.89 -25.70
C MET A 1 -26.88 -7.53 -25.97
N SER A 2 -25.56 -7.43 -25.82
CA SER A 2 -24.76 -6.31 -26.33
C SER A 2 -23.58 -6.95 -27.06
N VAL A 3 -23.60 -6.78 -28.38
CA VAL A 3 -22.67 -7.32 -29.35
C VAL A 3 -21.33 -6.58 -29.19
N TRP A 4 -20.32 -7.26 -28.66
CA TRP A 4 -18.93 -6.85 -28.90
C TRP A 4 -18.55 -7.47 -30.24
N ALA A 5 -18.30 -6.62 -31.24
CA ALA A 5 -17.80 -7.07 -32.53
C ALA A 5 -16.42 -7.71 -32.31
N SER A 6 -16.25 -8.95 -32.76
CA SER A 6 -14.94 -9.58 -32.88
C SER A 6 -14.12 -8.79 -33.91
N THR A 7 -13.15 -7.99 -33.46
CA THR A 7 -12.19 -7.35 -34.36
C THR A 7 -11.38 -8.45 -35.04
N ASN A 8 -11.46 -8.56 -36.37
CA ASN A 8 -10.72 -9.54 -37.16
C ASN A 8 -9.42 -8.89 -37.64
N TYR A 9 -8.28 -9.35 -37.13
CA TYR A 9 -6.94 -8.81 -37.39
C TYR A 9 -6.24 -9.49 -38.58
N ALA A 10 -6.75 -10.63 -39.07
CA ALA A 10 -6.20 -11.35 -40.21
C ALA A 10 -5.96 -10.50 -41.47
N PRO A 11 -6.87 -9.58 -41.89
CA PRO A 11 -6.64 -8.73 -43.07
C PRO A 11 -5.48 -7.74 -42.90
N LEU A 12 -5.23 -7.27 -41.68
CA LEU A 12 -4.11 -6.36 -41.39
C LEU A 12 -2.78 -7.12 -41.47
N ILE A 13 -2.75 -8.34 -40.94
CA ILE A 13 -1.58 -9.22 -41.01
C ILE A 13 -1.26 -9.59 -42.47
N GLU A 14 -2.28 -9.92 -43.27
CA GLU A 14 -2.10 -10.23 -44.68
C GLU A 14 -1.56 -9.04 -45.49
N ASP A 15 -2.04 -7.81 -45.25
CA ASP A 15 -1.50 -6.60 -45.92
C ASP A 15 -0.03 -6.35 -45.55
N ILE A 16 0.35 -6.55 -44.28
CA ILE A 16 1.75 -6.45 -43.85
C ILE A 16 2.61 -7.48 -44.58
N GLU A 17 2.18 -8.73 -44.62
CA GLU A 17 2.91 -9.81 -45.32
C GLU A 17 3.11 -9.50 -46.79
N GLN A 18 2.08 -9.04 -47.49
CA GLN A 18 2.17 -8.66 -48.91
C GLN A 18 3.18 -7.53 -49.15
N ARG A 19 3.22 -6.53 -48.25
CA ARG A 19 4.19 -5.43 -48.34
C ARG A 19 5.61 -5.86 -48.02
N LEU A 20 5.78 -6.81 -47.10
CA LEU A 20 7.09 -7.40 -46.80
C LEU A 20 7.59 -8.26 -47.98
N ASP A 21 6.74 -9.05 -48.61
CA ASP A 21 7.09 -9.79 -49.83
C ASP A 21 7.45 -8.82 -50.96
N LYS A 22 6.69 -7.72 -51.11
CA LYS A 22 7.01 -6.69 -52.09
C LYS A 22 8.34 -5.99 -51.81
N THR A 23 8.68 -5.81 -50.53
CA THR A 23 9.96 -5.26 -50.10
C THR A 23 11.12 -6.16 -50.56
N ALA A 24 11.00 -7.47 -50.40
CA ALA A 24 12.01 -8.43 -50.86
C ALA A 24 12.18 -8.42 -52.39
N GLU A 25 11.08 -8.39 -53.14
CA GLU A 25 11.12 -8.30 -54.61
C GLU A 25 11.83 -7.04 -55.10
N LEU A 26 11.49 -5.88 -54.54
CA LEU A 26 12.10 -4.61 -54.90
C LEU A 26 13.59 -4.60 -54.57
N TYR A 27 13.97 -5.21 -53.45
CA TYR A 27 15.37 -5.32 -53.07
C TYR A 27 16.15 -6.26 -54.01
N GLN A 28 15.55 -7.38 -54.42
CA GLN A 28 16.11 -8.29 -55.43
C GLN A 28 16.31 -7.61 -56.79
N GLN A 29 15.39 -6.72 -57.19
CA GLN A 29 15.48 -5.93 -58.43
C GLN A 29 16.44 -4.74 -58.33
N GLN A 30 17.18 -4.59 -57.21
CA GLN A 30 18.10 -3.49 -56.92
C GLN A 30 17.42 -2.12 -56.69
N HIS A 31 16.11 -2.07 -56.45
CA HIS A 31 15.35 -0.87 -56.09
C HIS A 31 15.34 -0.65 -54.56
N ALA A 32 16.52 -0.46 -53.97
CA ALA A 32 16.69 -0.40 -52.51
C ALA A 32 15.91 0.75 -51.83
N ASP A 33 15.81 1.92 -52.48
CA ASP A 33 15.08 3.06 -51.92
C ASP A 33 13.56 2.84 -51.89
N GLU A 34 13.02 2.15 -52.89
CA GLU A 34 11.62 1.77 -52.95
C GLU A 34 11.32 0.68 -51.92
N ALA A 35 12.20 -0.34 -51.81
CA ALA A 35 12.09 -1.38 -50.79
C ALA A 35 12.06 -0.79 -49.36
N ARG A 36 12.92 0.19 -49.06
CA ARG A 36 12.93 0.87 -47.74
C ARG A 36 11.66 1.67 -47.46
N ARG A 37 10.99 2.20 -48.47
CA ARG A 37 9.70 2.90 -48.31
C ARG A 37 8.57 1.89 -48.10
N THR A 38 8.57 0.79 -48.84
CA THR A 38 7.53 -0.26 -48.73
C THR A 38 7.51 -0.88 -47.33
N VAL A 39 8.66 -1.23 -46.74
CA VAL A 39 8.71 -1.74 -45.35
C VAL A 39 8.31 -0.67 -44.31
N GLN A 40 8.62 0.60 -44.58
CA GLN A 40 8.22 1.69 -43.71
C GLN A 40 6.70 1.90 -43.72
N MET A 41 6.07 1.78 -44.88
CA MET A 41 4.61 1.85 -45.02
C MET A 41 3.92 0.66 -44.35
N ALA A 42 4.50 -0.55 -44.46
CA ALA A 42 3.98 -1.72 -43.74
C ALA A 42 3.89 -1.50 -42.22
N TYR A 43 4.86 -0.78 -41.66
CA TYR A 43 4.85 -0.38 -40.25
C TYR A 43 3.81 0.72 -39.94
N PHE A 44 3.95 1.91 -40.54
CA PHE A 44 3.15 3.09 -40.16
C PHE A 44 1.68 3.04 -40.63
N GLU A 45 1.38 2.33 -41.72
CA GLU A 45 0.00 2.30 -42.25
C GLU A 45 -0.81 1.14 -41.69
N VAL A 46 -0.16 0.07 -41.25
CA VAL A 46 -0.83 -1.20 -40.93
C VAL A 46 -0.44 -1.73 -39.56
N PHE A 47 0.85 -1.94 -39.29
CA PHE A 47 1.31 -2.55 -38.03
C PHE A 47 1.02 -1.69 -36.78
N GLU A 48 1.02 -0.35 -36.88
CA GLU A 48 0.66 0.55 -35.77
C GLU A 48 -0.73 0.23 -35.18
N ASN A 49 -1.66 -0.25 -36.01
CA ASN A 49 -3.01 -0.66 -35.57
C ASN A 49 -3.01 -2.01 -34.82
N LEU A 50 -1.95 -2.81 -34.97
CA LEU A 50 -1.74 -4.07 -34.27
C LEU A 50 -0.87 -3.91 -33.01
N GLU A 51 -0.09 -2.83 -32.90
CA GLU A 51 0.82 -2.59 -31.78
C GLU A 51 0.09 -2.58 -30.43
N GLY A 52 -1.00 -1.81 -30.33
CA GLY A 52 -1.83 -1.75 -29.12
C GLY A 52 -2.41 -3.12 -28.75
N PRO A 53 -3.13 -3.80 -29.65
CA PRO A 53 -3.64 -5.15 -29.42
C PRO A 53 -2.55 -6.18 -29.07
N ILE A 54 -1.39 -6.18 -29.73
CA ILE A 54 -0.28 -7.10 -29.39
C ILE A 54 0.30 -6.77 -28.02
N ARG A 55 0.46 -5.49 -27.70
CA ARG A 55 0.93 -5.03 -26.39
C ARG A 55 -0.01 -5.43 -25.27
N ILE A 56 -1.32 -5.38 -25.53
CA ILE A 56 -2.38 -5.66 -24.54
C ILE A 56 -2.63 -7.17 -24.40
N ASN A 57 -2.67 -7.93 -25.50
CA ASN A 57 -3.09 -9.33 -25.48
C ASN A 57 -1.92 -10.32 -25.46
N ILE A 58 -0.69 -9.89 -25.76
CA ILE A 58 0.49 -10.78 -25.83
C ILE A 58 1.62 -10.27 -24.97
N SER A 59 2.31 -9.19 -25.37
CA SER A 59 3.29 -8.50 -24.53
C SER A 59 3.80 -7.21 -25.14
N ALA A 60 4.16 -6.24 -24.29
CA ALA A 60 4.92 -5.07 -24.73
C ALA A 60 6.27 -5.46 -25.35
N ARG A 61 6.89 -6.55 -24.87
CA ARG A 61 8.15 -7.07 -25.40
C ARG A 61 7.99 -7.60 -26.84
N LYS A 62 6.98 -8.41 -27.12
CA LYS A 62 6.68 -8.97 -28.45
C LYS A 62 6.27 -7.86 -29.43
N SER A 63 5.46 -6.90 -28.96
CA SER A 63 5.13 -5.70 -29.74
C SER A 63 6.38 -4.92 -30.15
N TYR A 64 7.29 -4.67 -29.22
CA TYR A 64 8.56 -3.99 -29.49
C TYR A 64 9.51 -4.81 -30.39
N GLU A 65 9.58 -6.13 -30.19
CA GLU A 65 10.42 -7.02 -31.01
C GLU A 65 9.98 -6.98 -32.48
N MET A 66 8.68 -7.07 -32.72
CA MET A 66 8.08 -6.99 -34.05
C MET A 66 8.22 -5.60 -34.67
N GLU A 67 8.02 -4.52 -33.90
CA GLU A 67 8.30 -3.14 -34.32
C GLU A 67 9.77 -2.97 -34.74
N SER A 68 10.70 -3.45 -33.92
CA SER A 68 12.13 -3.34 -34.17
C SER A 68 12.56 -4.04 -35.46
N ALA A 69 11.90 -5.16 -35.80
CA ALA A 69 12.18 -5.92 -37.01
C ALA A 69 11.94 -5.09 -38.30
N PHE A 70 10.91 -4.24 -38.34
CA PHE A 70 10.70 -3.32 -39.47
C PHE A 70 11.87 -2.34 -39.63
N GLY A 71 12.35 -1.78 -38.51
CA GLY A 71 13.51 -0.90 -38.48
C GLY A 71 14.80 -1.60 -38.92
N GLU A 72 14.99 -2.84 -38.47
CA GLU A 72 16.15 -3.66 -38.83
C GLU A 72 16.16 -4.04 -40.31
N ILE A 73 15.03 -4.49 -40.88
CA ILE A 73 14.91 -4.78 -42.31
C ILE A 73 15.27 -3.54 -43.13
N ARG A 74 14.71 -2.37 -42.77
CA ARG A 74 15.01 -1.09 -43.44
C ARG A 74 16.48 -0.70 -43.34
N ARG A 75 17.12 -0.96 -42.21
CA ARG A 75 18.55 -0.71 -41.99
C ARG A 75 19.41 -1.65 -42.83
N MET A 76 19.10 -2.95 -42.83
CA MET A 76 19.83 -3.98 -43.60
C MET A 76 19.79 -3.69 -45.10
N ILE A 77 18.65 -3.23 -45.63
CA ILE A 77 18.52 -2.78 -47.03
C ILE A 77 19.40 -1.54 -47.28
N GLY A 78 19.41 -0.56 -46.38
CA GLY A 78 20.26 0.63 -46.48
C GLY A 78 21.75 0.32 -46.44
N GLU A 79 22.14 -0.70 -45.66
CA GLU A 79 23.50 -1.22 -45.54
C GLU A 79 23.89 -2.17 -46.69
N LYS A 80 22.99 -2.43 -47.64
CA LYS A 80 23.18 -3.36 -48.76
C LYS A 80 23.57 -4.77 -48.33
N LYS A 81 22.97 -5.28 -47.24
CA LYS A 81 23.17 -6.65 -46.75
C LYS A 81 22.73 -7.69 -47.80
N PRO A 82 23.30 -8.91 -47.80
CA PRO A 82 22.86 -9.98 -48.69
C PRO A 82 21.33 -10.18 -48.69
N LEU A 83 20.75 -10.44 -49.86
CA LEU A 83 19.30 -10.66 -50.01
C LEU A 83 18.80 -11.78 -49.09
N ALA A 84 19.59 -12.83 -48.90
CA ALA A 84 19.26 -13.94 -48.00
C ALA A 84 19.07 -13.49 -46.54
N ASP A 85 19.88 -12.54 -46.06
CA ASP A 85 19.80 -12.05 -44.68
C ASP A 85 18.57 -11.15 -44.50
N VAL A 86 18.26 -10.33 -45.50
CA VAL A 86 17.06 -9.47 -45.50
C VAL A 86 15.79 -10.34 -45.58
N GLN A 87 15.80 -11.37 -46.43
CA GLN A 87 14.70 -12.32 -46.56
C GLN A 87 14.47 -13.09 -45.27
N ALA A 88 15.53 -13.59 -44.62
CA ALA A 88 15.41 -14.31 -43.36
C ALA A 88 14.74 -13.47 -42.26
N ARG A 89 15.03 -12.17 -42.19
CA ARG A 89 14.38 -11.29 -41.21
C ARG A 89 12.94 -10.95 -41.58
N ILE A 90 12.65 -10.83 -42.87
CA ILE A 90 11.26 -10.70 -43.37
C ILE A 90 10.46 -11.95 -43.00
N ASP A 91 10.98 -13.15 -43.29
CA ASP A 91 10.30 -14.42 -43.02
C ASP A 91 10.04 -14.61 -41.53
N TRP A 92 11.01 -14.25 -40.68
CA TRP A 92 10.84 -14.24 -39.23
C TRP A 92 9.68 -13.32 -38.80
N LEU A 93 9.61 -12.10 -39.35
CA LEU A 93 8.56 -11.14 -39.00
C LEU A 93 7.18 -11.63 -39.46
N LYS A 94 7.08 -12.26 -40.63
CA LYS A 94 5.83 -12.89 -41.11
C LYS A 94 5.40 -14.03 -40.19
N ALA A 95 6.33 -14.90 -39.79
CA ALA A 95 6.04 -15.98 -38.85
C ALA A 95 5.57 -15.44 -37.50
N ALA A 96 6.21 -14.39 -36.98
CA ALA A 96 5.79 -13.73 -35.75
C ALA A 96 4.39 -13.11 -35.86
N LEU A 97 4.03 -12.53 -37.01
CA LEU A 97 2.68 -12.01 -37.25
C LEU A 97 1.61 -13.12 -37.24
N ARG A 98 1.90 -14.28 -37.84
CA ARG A 98 0.99 -15.43 -37.83
C ARG A 98 0.87 -16.12 -36.48
N GLU A 99 1.92 -16.04 -35.66
CA GLU A 99 1.91 -16.54 -34.28
C GLU A 99 0.96 -15.72 -33.39
N VAL A 100 0.89 -14.40 -33.60
CA VAL A 100 0.05 -13.51 -32.79
C VAL A 100 -1.41 -13.47 -33.25
N GLU A 101 -1.69 -13.78 -34.52
CA GLU A 101 -3.04 -13.74 -35.13
C GLU A 101 -4.12 -14.48 -34.30
N PRO A 102 -3.94 -15.74 -33.88
CA PRO A 102 -4.99 -16.49 -33.18
C PRO A 102 -5.27 -15.93 -31.78
N VAL A 103 -4.26 -15.34 -31.15
CA VAL A 103 -4.37 -14.73 -29.82
C VAL A 103 -5.12 -13.40 -29.89
N LEU A 104 -4.90 -12.63 -30.97
CA LEU A 104 -5.58 -11.36 -31.22
C LEU A 104 -7.05 -11.55 -31.61
N ASP A 105 -7.37 -12.55 -32.43
CA ASP A 105 -8.73 -12.84 -32.89
C ASP A 105 -9.56 -13.66 -31.87
N GLY A 106 -8.88 -14.40 -30.98
CA GLY A 106 -9.47 -15.50 -30.22
C GLY A 106 -10.07 -15.17 -28.85
N GLY A 107 -9.99 -13.91 -28.37
CA GLY A 107 -10.64 -13.43 -27.13
C GLY A 107 -10.94 -14.53 -26.10
N HIS A 108 -9.88 -15.03 -25.45
CA HIS A 108 -9.83 -16.23 -24.61
C HIS A 108 -10.16 -17.58 -25.29
N ARG A 109 -9.08 -18.30 -25.60
CA ARG A 109 -9.03 -19.75 -25.39
C ARG A 109 -7.75 -20.08 -24.62
N LEU A 110 -7.89 -20.38 -23.33
CA LEU A 110 -6.90 -21.17 -22.60
C LEU A 110 -6.82 -22.52 -23.32
N VAL A 111 -5.83 -22.67 -24.20
CA VAL A 111 -5.34 -23.98 -24.64
C VAL A 111 -3.96 -24.11 -24.01
N ALA A 112 -3.97 -24.40 -22.72
CA ALA A 112 -2.81 -24.84 -21.96
C ALA A 112 -2.46 -26.30 -22.34
N GLU A 113 -2.36 -26.62 -23.62
CA GLU A 113 -2.05 -28.00 -24.05
C GLU A 113 -0.96 -28.12 -25.12
N GLU A 114 -0.48 -27.03 -25.75
CA GLU A 114 0.59 -27.15 -26.78
C GLU A 114 1.54 -25.93 -26.86
N GLN A 115 1.90 -25.26 -25.75
CA GLN A 115 2.79 -24.09 -25.85
C GLN A 115 4.05 -24.06 -24.95
N HIS A 116 4.19 -24.98 -23.99
CA HIS A 116 5.41 -25.05 -23.18
C HIS A 116 6.23 -26.29 -23.55
N ASN A 117 7.26 -26.10 -24.38
CA ASN A 117 8.18 -27.16 -24.78
C ASN A 117 9.00 -27.67 -23.58
N ALA A 118 9.01 -26.94 -22.46
CA ALA A 118 9.62 -27.33 -21.20
C ALA A 118 9.28 -28.76 -20.76
N LEU A 119 8.05 -29.20 -20.99
CA LEU A 119 7.53 -30.51 -20.52
C LEU A 119 8.00 -31.70 -21.37
N SER A 120 8.55 -31.46 -22.55
CA SER A 120 8.99 -32.48 -23.51
C SER A 120 10.46 -32.37 -23.88
N ARG A 121 11.20 -31.47 -23.22
CA ARG A 121 12.60 -31.14 -23.52
C ARG A 121 13.57 -32.00 -22.73
N ASP A 122 14.39 -32.78 -23.44
CA ASP A 122 15.39 -33.68 -22.86
C ASP A 122 16.53 -32.94 -22.13
N ASP A 123 16.71 -31.64 -22.39
CA ASP A 123 17.72 -30.79 -21.77
C ASP A 123 17.25 -30.15 -20.45
N ILE A 124 16.03 -30.47 -19.99
CA ILE A 124 15.49 -30.05 -18.70
C ILE A 124 15.37 -31.29 -17.80
N ALA A 125 15.87 -31.18 -16.56
CA ALA A 125 15.75 -32.28 -15.60
C ALA A 125 14.27 -32.60 -15.33
N VAL A 126 13.92 -33.89 -15.24
CA VAL A 126 12.53 -34.35 -15.03
C VAL A 126 11.89 -33.69 -13.80
N HIS A 127 12.65 -33.53 -12.72
CA HIS A 127 12.23 -32.80 -11.51
C HIS A 127 11.80 -31.35 -11.79
N TRP A 128 12.48 -30.66 -12.70
CA TRP A 128 12.10 -29.32 -13.13
C TRP A 128 10.90 -29.31 -14.06
N GLN A 129 10.71 -30.34 -14.88
CA GLN A 129 9.50 -30.50 -15.69
C GLN A 129 8.25 -30.68 -14.81
N GLU A 130 8.34 -31.48 -13.74
CA GLU A 130 7.25 -31.66 -12.78
C GLU A 130 6.96 -30.40 -11.97
N SER A 131 8.03 -29.72 -11.54
CA SER A 131 7.91 -28.43 -10.84
C SER A 131 7.27 -27.37 -11.74
N PHE A 132 7.69 -27.27 -13.01
CA PHE A 132 7.11 -26.37 -13.99
C PHE A 132 5.64 -26.68 -14.28
N ARG A 133 5.28 -27.97 -14.43
CA ARG A 133 3.88 -28.41 -14.59
C ARG A 133 3.01 -27.95 -13.42
N THR A 134 3.52 -28.08 -12.19
CA THR A 134 2.81 -27.62 -10.98
C THR A 134 2.56 -26.11 -11.01
N ILE A 135 3.53 -25.31 -11.46
CA ILE A 135 3.37 -23.86 -11.63
C ILE A 135 2.31 -23.57 -12.70
N ASP A 136 2.42 -24.20 -13.86
CA ASP A 136 1.51 -24.01 -15.00
C ASP A 136 0.05 -24.31 -14.63
N ASP A 137 -0.21 -25.50 -14.05
CA ASP A 137 -1.55 -25.93 -13.63
C ASP A 137 -2.18 -24.95 -12.62
N LEU A 138 -1.40 -24.51 -11.62
CA LEU A 138 -1.87 -23.60 -10.58
C LEU A 138 -2.12 -22.20 -11.13
N LEU A 139 -1.27 -21.70 -12.03
CA LEU A 139 -1.51 -20.38 -12.65
C LEU A 139 -2.70 -20.43 -13.62
N ALA A 140 -2.93 -21.53 -14.32
CA ALA A 140 -4.14 -21.72 -15.14
C ALA A 140 -5.42 -21.75 -14.28
N GLN A 141 -5.38 -22.42 -13.13
CA GLN A 141 -6.46 -22.38 -12.13
C GLN A 141 -6.68 -20.97 -11.59
N ALA A 142 -5.59 -20.23 -11.31
CA ALA A 142 -5.69 -18.84 -10.86
C ALA A 142 -6.43 -17.95 -11.87
N VAL A 143 -6.11 -18.07 -13.17
CA VAL A 143 -6.81 -17.32 -14.23
C VAL A 143 -8.29 -17.72 -14.32
N THR A 144 -8.59 -19.02 -14.21
CA THR A 144 -9.96 -19.53 -14.26
C THR A 144 -10.81 -19.00 -13.10
N GLU A 145 -10.29 -19.05 -11.88
CA GLU A 145 -10.95 -18.52 -10.68
C GLU A 145 -11.09 -17.00 -10.74
N TYR A 146 -10.10 -16.30 -11.30
CA TYR A 146 -10.16 -14.86 -11.51
C TYR A 146 -11.29 -14.49 -12.49
N GLN A 147 -11.45 -15.24 -13.60
CA GLN A 147 -12.56 -15.05 -14.55
C GLN A 147 -13.93 -15.33 -13.92
N ALA A 148 -14.00 -16.25 -12.97
CA ALA A 148 -15.21 -16.53 -12.21
C ALA A 148 -15.54 -15.45 -11.15
N GLY A 149 -14.66 -14.47 -10.96
CA GLY A 149 -14.79 -13.42 -9.94
C GLY A 149 -14.31 -13.83 -8.54
N ASN A 150 -13.64 -14.99 -8.42
CA ASN A 150 -13.14 -15.54 -7.17
C ASN A 150 -11.69 -15.07 -6.89
N TYR A 151 -11.50 -13.75 -6.76
CA TYR A 151 -10.18 -13.11 -6.67
C TYR A 151 -9.29 -13.62 -5.53
N SER A 152 -9.88 -13.96 -4.38
CA SER A 152 -9.13 -14.51 -3.24
C SER A 152 -8.58 -15.91 -3.54
N VAL A 153 -9.35 -16.74 -4.22
CA VAL A 153 -8.97 -18.11 -4.61
C VAL A 153 -7.93 -18.05 -5.73
N ALA A 154 -8.10 -17.14 -6.68
CA ALA A 154 -7.10 -16.86 -7.71
C ALA A 154 -5.74 -16.49 -7.10
N SER A 155 -5.73 -15.56 -6.14
CA SER A 155 -4.50 -15.15 -5.43
C SER A 155 -3.86 -16.30 -4.65
N GLN A 156 -4.66 -17.18 -4.04
CA GLN A 156 -4.16 -18.39 -3.37
C GLN A 156 -3.49 -19.37 -4.34
N HIS A 157 -4.05 -19.58 -5.53
CA HIS A 157 -3.43 -20.45 -6.53
C HIS A 157 -2.08 -19.90 -7.01
N VAL A 158 -1.94 -18.57 -7.18
CA VAL A 158 -0.63 -17.95 -7.49
C VAL A 158 0.37 -18.14 -6.35
N GLN A 159 -0.06 -18.00 -5.09
CA GLN A 159 0.79 -18.28 -3.93
C GLN A 159 1.25 -19.74 -3.93
N GLN A 160 0.34 -20.69 -4.17
CA GLN A 160 0.70 -22.10 -4.24
C GLN A 160 1.71 -22.37 -5.36
N ALA A 161 1.54 -21.77 -6.54
CA ALA A 161 2.50 -21.88 -7.64
C ALA A 161 3.90 -21.37 -7.23
N HIS A 162 3.94 -20.22 -6.55
CA HIS A 162 5.18 -19.62 -6.07
C HIS A 162 5.90 -20.54 -5.07
N TYR A 163 5.19 -21.01 -4.06
CA TYR A 163 5.82 -21.78 -2.99
C TYR A 163 6.05 -23.25 -3.37
N GLN A 164 5.07 -23.95 -3.93
CA GLN A 164 5.20 -25.38 -4.22
C GLN A 164 6.07 -25.63 -5.46
N GLY A 165 5.84 -24.86 -6.52
CA GLY A 165 6.48 -25.09 -7.81
C GLY A 165 7.86 -24.44 -7.95
N PHE A 166 8.10 -23.28 -7.32
CA PHE A 166 9.35 -22.53 -7.50
C PHE A 166 10.28 -22.54 -6.26
N LYS A 167 9.75 -22.26 -5.06
CA LYS A 167 10.58 -22.20 -3.84
C LYS A 167 10.89 -23.59 -3.27
N ASN A 168 9.85 -24.33 -2.91
CA ASN A 168 9.96 -25.61 -2.21
C ASN A 168 10.48 -26.75 -3.11
N SER A 169 10.40 -26.58 -4.43
CA SER A 169 11.02 -27.48 -5.41
C SER A 169 12.54 -27.37 -5.42
N GLU A 170 13.12 -26.39 -4.71
CA GLU A 170 14.53 -25.99 -4.74
C GLU A 170 14.96 -25.38 -6.11
N MET A 171 14.00 -25.05 -6.99
CA MET A 171 14.30 -24.42 -8.29
C MET A 171 14.91 -23.03 -8.11
N GLU A 172 14.39 -22.25 -7.16
CA GLU A 172 14.98 -20.95 -6.79
C GLU A 172 16.44 -21.11 -6.35
N MET A 173 16.73 -22.11 -5.52
CA MET A 173 18.06 -22.38 -4.99
C MET A 173 19.02 -22.78 -6.12
N SER A 174 18.61 -23.72 -6.98
CA SER A 174 19.41 -24.10 -8.14
C SER A 174 19.67 -22.92 -9.07
N LEU A 175 18.65 -22.07 -9.29
CA LEU A 175 18.75 -20.89 -10.12
C LEU A 175 19.78 -19.88 -9.59
N ARG A 176 19.73 -19.61 -8.28
CA ARG A 176 20.68 -18.73 -7.58
C ARG A 176 22.11 -19.26 -7.68
N GLN A 177 22.29 -20.56 -7.53
CA GLN A 177 23.61 -21.21 -7.51
C GLN A 177 24.22 -21.37 -8.91
N ASN A 178 23.42 -21.70 -9.92
CA ASN A 178 23.90 -22.20 -11.21
C ASN A 178 23.63 -21.26 -12.40
N ARG A 179 22.90 -20.15 -12.18
CA ARG A 179 22.72 -19.11 -13.20
C ARG A 179 22.94 -17.71 -12.64
N SER A 180 22.02 -17.23 -11.78
CA SER A 180 21.95 -15.82 -11.41
C SER A 180 20.99 -15.61 -10.24
N ALA A 181 21.50 -15.04 -9.14
CA ALA A 181 20.66 -14.57 -8.04
C ALA A 181 19.71 -13.43 -8.45
N LYS A 182 20.06 -12.67 -9.49
CA LYS A 182 19.20 -11.62 -10.05
C LYS A 182 17.99 -12.20 -10.77
N ASP A 183 18.17 -13.32 -11.47
CA ASP A 183 17.09 -13.95 -12.25
C ASP A 183 16.11 -14.61 -11.27
N ALA A 184 16.62 -15.26 -10.22
CA ALA A 184 15.79 -15.76 -9.12
C ALA A 184 15.01 -14.65 -8.39
N ALA A 185 15.64 -13.49 -8.14
CA ALA A 185 14.95 -12.33 -7.56
C ALA A 185 13.86 -11.78 -8.50
N SER A 186 14.12 -11.78 -9.82
CA SER A 186 13.14 -11.35 -10.83
C SER A 186 11.90 -12.24 -10.84
N ILE A 187 12.06 -13.57 -10.83
CA ILE A 187 10.94 -14.51 -10.77
C ILE A 187 10.14 -14.34 -9.47
N ASN A 188 10.82 -14.17 -8.32
CA ASN A 188 10.14 -13.86 -7.05
C ASN A 188 9.31 -12.58 -7.09
N GLN A 189 9.84 -11.53 -7.74
CA GLN A 189 9.14 -10.27 -7.89
C GLN A 189 7.89 -10.43 -8.77
N GLN A 190 7.97 -11.22 -9.84
CA GLN A 190 6.84 -11.51 -10.74
C GLN A 190 5.73 -12.30 -10.03
N PHE A 191 6.08 -13.31 -9.22
CA PHE A 191 5.09 -13.98 -8.37
C PHE A 191 4.43 -12.99 -7.39
N SER A 192 5.23 -12.16 -6.73
CA SER A 192 4.72 -11.17 -5.75
C SER A 192 3.78 -10.14 -6.39
N SER A 193 4.11 -9.65 -7.60
CA SER A 193 3.24 -8.74 -8.34
C SER A 193 1.94 -9.42 -8.76
N LEU A 194 2.03 -10.67 -9.21
CA LEU A 194 0.87 -11.43 -9.68
C LEU A 194 -0.08 -11.79 -8.52
N ILE A 195 0.44 -12.08 -7.32
CA ILE A 195 -0.37 -12.28 -6.10
C ILE A 195 -1.16 -11.01 -5.77
N ALA A 196 -0.50 -9.85 -5.79
CA ALA A 196 -1.14 -8.56 -5.50
C ALA A 196 -2.17 -8.16 -6.56
N LEU A 197 -1.90 -8.51 -7.83
CA LEU A 197 -2.77 -8.20 -8.96
C LEU A 197 -4.03 -9.07 -8.98
N THR A 198 -3.88 -10.37 -8.71
CA THR A 198 -5.01 -11.33 -8.67
C THR A 198 -6.00 -11.06 -7.54
N ALA A 199 -5.60 -10.31 -6.51
CA ALA A 199 -6.48 -9.89 -5.41
C ALA A 199 -7.39 -8.70 -5.76
N GLN A 200 -7.17 -8.02 -6.89
CA GLN A 200 -7.93 -6.85 -7.33
C GLN A 200 -8.90 -7.22 -8.46
N PRO A 201 -10.13 -6.68 -8.51
CA PRO A 201 -11.07 -6.93 -9.62
C PRO A 201 -10.69 -6.18 -10.90
N ASP A 202 -11.27 -6.58 -12.05
CA ASP A 202 -11.18 -5.88 -13.35
C ASP A 202 -9.79 -5.79 -14.01
N HIS A 203 -8.83 -6.64 -13.62
CA HIS A 203 -7.46 -6.73 -14.15
C HIS A 203 -7.18 -8.04 -14.91
N LEU A 204 -8.18 -8.67 -15.51
CA LEU A 204 -8.05 -9.99 -16.13
C LEU A 204 -6.93 -10.05 -17.19
N ASN A 205 -6.80 -9.03 -18.03
CA ASN A 205 -5.76 -8.97 -19.05
C ASN A 205 -4.36 -8.87 -18.44
N ASP A 206 -4.20 -8.09 -17.37
CA ASP A 206 -2.92 -7.92 -16.68
C ASP A 206 -2.52 -9.22 -15.98
N VAL A 207 -3.49 -9.95 -15.39
CA VAL A 207 -3.29 -11.25 -14.75
C VAL A 207 -2.86 -12.29 -15.78
N SER A 208 -3.59 -12.42 -16.89
CA SER A 208 -3.23 -13.35 -17.96
C SER A 208 -1.84 -13.02 -18.54
N TYR A 209 -1.55 -11.74 -18.75
CA TYR A 209 -0.25 -11.28 -19.26
C TYR A 209 0.91 -11.63 -18.32
N GLN A 210 0.77 -11.36 -17.02
CA GLN A 210 1.81 -11.67 -16.03
C GLN A 210 1.99 -13.18 -15.86
N VAL A 211 0.92 -13.98 -15.92
CA VAL A 211 1.01 -15.45 -15.91
C VAL A 211 1.84 -15.96 -17.10
N THR A 212 1.52 -15.52 -18.32
CA THR A 212 2.26 -15.96 -19.52
C THR A 212 3.72 -15.54 -19.47
N THR A 213 3.99 -14.31 -19.03
CA THR A 213 5.38 -13.80 -18.90
C THR A 213 6.18 -14.62 -17.90
N LEU A 214 5.57 -14.93 -16.75
CA LEU A 214 6.19 -15.70 -15.69
C LEU A 214 6.51 -17.13 -16.14
N LEU A 215 5.58 -17.80 -16.81
CA LEU A 215 5.81 -19.15 -17.34
C LEU A 215 6.93 -19.15 -18.38
N GLN A 216 6.95 -18.18 -19.30
CA GLN A 216 8.01 -18.06 -20.29
C GLN A 216 9.38 -17.82 -19.65
N ASP A 217 9.46 -16.88 -18.71
CA ASP A 217 10.72 -16.54 -18.06
C ASP A 217 11.27 -17.72 -17.24
N ILE A 218 10.40 -18.53 -16.62
CA ILE A 218 10.81 -19.77 -15.97
C ILE A 218 11.27 -20.79 -17.02
N GLU A 219 10.51 -21.03 -18.08
CA GLU A 219 10.84 -21.97 -19.16
C GLU A 219 12.20 -21.66 -19.81
N ASP A 220 12.53 -20.39 -20.03
CA ASP A 220 13.79 -19.96 -20.63
C ASP A 220 15.01 -20.28 -19.75
N ILE A 221 14.81 -20.42 -18.44
CA ILE A 221 15.85 -20.62 -17.44
C ILE A 221 16.15 -22.11 -17.18
N LEU A 222 15.16 -22.97 -17.35
CA LEU A 222 15.24 -24.40 -17.03
C LEU A 222 16.28 -25.22 -17.83
N PRO A 223 16.55 -24.95 -19.11
CA PRO A 223 17.50 -25.73 -19.90
C PRO A 223 18.88 -25.82 -19.26
N GLY A 224 19.35 -27.05 -19.02
CA GLY A 224 20.64 -27.36 -18.42
C GLY A 224 20.78 -26.88 -16.97
N LEU A 225 19.70 -26.59 -16.26
CA LEU A 225 19.72 -26.23 -14.85
C LEU A 225 19.88 -27.51 -14.01
N PRO A 226 20.97 -27.67 -13.23
CA PRO A 226 21.17 -28.89 -12.46
C PRO A 226 20.17 -28.98 -11.30
N THR A 227 19.86 -30.19 -10.82
CA THR A 227 19.12 -30.37 -9.56
C THR A 227 20.02 -30.11 -8.36
N THR A 228 19.43 -29.73 -7.23
CA THR A 228 20.15 -29.44 -5.97
C THR A 228 20.60 -30.71 -5.25
N ARG A 229 20.02 -31.87 -5.59
CA ARG A 229 20.42 -33.18 -5.08
C ARG A 229 20.59 -34.22 -6.19
N ASP A 230 21.46 -35.21 -5.92
CA ASP A 230 21.76 -36.30 -6.86
C ASP A 230 20.59 -37.29 -7.03
N ASP A 231 19.72 -37.43 -6.03
CA ASP A 231 18.52 -38.30 -6.04
C ASP A 231 17.34 -37.69 -6.81
N GLN A 232 17.32 -36.36 -6.99
CA GLN A 232 16.35 -35.64 -7.81
C GLN A 232 16.57 -35.82 -9.32
N GLN A 233 17.65 -36.47 -9.76
CA GLN A 233 17.90 -36.77 -11.18
C GLN A 233 17.03 -37.90 -11.75
N VAL A 234 16.36 -38.71 -10.90
CA VAL A 234 15.83 -40.04 -11.34
C VAL A 234 14.37 -40.33 -10.96
N ALA A 235 13.62 -39.41 -10.35
CA ALA A 235 12.24 -39.70 -9.95
C ALA A 235 11.24 -39.58 -11.11
N ALA A 236 11.24 -40.55 -12.02
CA ALA A 236 10.10 -40.83 -12.87
C ALA A 236 9.11 -41.73 -12.09
N ALA A 237 7.85 -41.30 -12.06
CA ALA A 237 6.64 -42.03 -11.64
C ALA A 237 6.45 -42.30 -10.13
N GLN A 238 5.60 -41.49 -9.50
CA GLN A 238 4.54 -42.00 -8.64
C GLN A 238 3.33 -41.06 -8.56
N SER A 239 2.19 -41.64 -8.88
CA SER A 239 0.85 -41.10 -9.06
C SER A 239 0.36 -40.20 -7.94
N ALA A 240 -0.26 -39.08 -8.35
CA ALA A 240 -1.14 -38.29 -7.51
C ALA A 240 -2.35 -39.12 -7.09
N ASP A 241 -2.42 -39.47 -5.81
CA ASP A 241 -3.68 -39.72 -5.10
C ASP A 241 -3.44 -39.56 -3.59
N ASN A 242 -4.21 -38.67 -2.98
CA ASN A 242 -4.28 -38.28 -1.57
C ASN A 242 -3.40 -37.10 -1.12
N ILE A 243 -3.96 -35.90 -1.21
CA ILE A 243 -3.70 -34.85 -0.21
C ILE A 243 -5.05 -34.53 0.47
N PRO A 244 -5.19 -34.73 1.79
CA PRO A 244 -6.40 -34.34 2.50
C PRO A 244 -6.48 -32.81 2.59
N ALA A 245 -7.70 -32.28 2.45
CA ALA A 245 -8.01 -30.87 2.66
C ALA A 245 -7.51 -30.42 4.04
N ALA A 246 -6.53 -29.51 4.07
CA ALA A 246 -6.04 -28.90 5.29
C ALA A 246 -6.89 -27.66 5.63
N ASP A 247 -7.85 -27.91 6.50
CA ASP A 247 -8.47 -27.06 7.52
C ASP A 247 -8.17 -25.55 7.47
N GLU A 248 -9.23 -24.77 7.19
CA GLU A 248 -9.29 -23.33 7.43
C GLU A 248 -9.28 -23.06 8.95
N GLY A 249 -8.10 -22.71 9.49
CA GLY A 249 -7.95 -22.44 10.92
C GLY A 249 -6.81 -21.49 11.26
N ASN A 250 -7.06 -20.19 11.18
CA ASN A 250 -6.57 -19.18 12.14
C ASN A 250 -5.08 -19.26 12.59
N ASN A 251 -4.10 -19.22 11.68
CA ASN A 251 -2.68 -19.16 12.08
C ASN A 251 -2.16 -17.72 12.17
N ARG A 252 -2.11 -17.19 13.40
CA ARG A 252 -1.27 -16.06 13.79
C ARG A 252 0.19 -16.52 13.65
N THR A 253 0.96 -15.96 12.72
CA THR A 253 2.37 -16.33 12.49
C THR A 253 3.15 -16.24 13.81
N ASP A 254 3.69 -17.37 14.29
CA ASP A 254 4.49 -17.41 15.51
C ASP A 254 5.92 -16.92 15.21
N TRP A 255 6.19 -15.66 15.50
CA TRP A 255 7.51 -15.05 15.28
C TRP A 255 8.62 -15.73 16.08
N ALA A 256 8.30 -16.36 17.23
CA ALA A 256 9.28 -17.11 18.00
C ALA A 256 9.70 -18.40 17.28
N GLU A 257 8.77 -19.07 16.61
CA GLU A 257 9.05 -20.25 15.78
C GLU A 257 9.92 -19.88 14.57
N VAL A 258 9.59 -18.80 13.87
CA VAL A 258 10.39 -18.28 12.73
C VAL A 258 11.83 -17.99 13.16
N THR A 259 12.00 -17.30 14.28
CA THR A 259 13.31 -16.94 14.84
C THR A 259 14.12 -18.17 15.23
N THR A 260 13.46 -19.16 15.83
CA THR A 260 14.08 -20.44 16.18
C THR A 260 14.57 -21.17 14.93
N GLY A 261 13.77 -21.17 13.86
CA GLY A 261 14.14 -21.74 12.58
C GLY A 261 15.34 -21.04 11.92
N ILE A 262 15.39 -19.71 11.96
CA ILE A 262 16.54 -18.93 11.47
C ILE A 262 17.79 -19.31 12.26
N ASN A 263 17.73 -19.30 13.59
CA ASN A 263 18.88 -19.63 14.43
C ASN A 263 19.42 -21.04 14.14
N GLN A 264 18.54 -22.03 13.95
CA GLN A 264 18.95 -23.39 13.62
C GLN A 264 19.66 -23.44 12.25
N SER A 265 19.09 -22.84 11.21
CA SER A 265 19.69 -22.85 9.87
C SER A 265 21.05 -22.13 9.82
N ILE A 266 21.23 -21.05 10.59
CA ILE A 266 22.54 -20.39 10.72
C ILE A 266 23.57 -21.30 11.40
N GLN A 267 23.17 -22.04 12.44
CA GLN A 267 24.08 -22.97 13.13
C GLN A 267 24.46 -24.16 12.25
N ASP A 268 23.52 -24.68 11.46
CA ASP A 268 23.79 -25.76 10.50
C ASP A 268 24.78 -25.32 9.41
N ALA A 269 24.64 -24.08 8.91
CA ALA A 269 25.58 -23.48 7.97
C ALA A 269 26.99 -23.32 8.57
N ILE A 270 27.09 -22.89 9.84
CA ILE A 270 28.38 -22.77 10.54
C ILE A 270 29.03 -24.15 10.74
N ALA A 271 28.25 -25.18 11.07
CA ALA A 271 28.75 -26.55 11.20
C ALA A 271 29.27 -27.10 9.85
N ARG A 272 28.56 -26.81 8.75
CA ARG A 272 28.99 -27.17 7.40
C ARG A 272 30.28 -26.44 6.98
N TYR A 273 30.41 -25.16 7.35
CA TYR A 273 31.64 -24.39 7.18
C TYR A 273 32.82 -25.01 7.96
N GLN A 274 32.59 -25.45 9.20
CA GLN A 274 33.60 -26.15 10.01
C GLN A 274 34.02 -27.49 9.38
N GLY A 275 33.10 -28.15 8.66
CA GLY A 275 33.36 -29.35 7.86
C GLY A 275 34.20 -29.13 6.60
N GLY A 276 34.57 -27.88 6.29
CA GLY A 276 35.41 -27.51 5.14
C GLY A 276 34.62 -27.15 3.88
N ASP A 277 33.29 -27.16 3.94
CA ASP A 277 32.43 -26.80 2.80
C ASP A 277 31.93 -25.35 2.89
N ALA A 278 32.86 -24.43 2.70
CA ALA A 278 32.59 -23.00 2.83
C ALA A 278 31.63 -22.45 1.76
N LYS A 279 31.59 -23.06 0.57
CA LYS A 279 30.73 -22.58 -0.52
C LYS A 279 29.26 -22.84 -0.23
N ASN A 280 28.92 -24.07 0.17
CA ASN A 280 27.54 -24.42 0.50
C ASN A 280 27.10 -23.77 1.81
N ALA A 281 27.99 -23.63 2.79
CA ALA A 281 27.69 -22.87 4.01
C ALA A 281 27.31 -21.41 3.73
N ILE A 282 27.99 -20.73 2.79
CA ILE A 282 27.63 -19.37 2.38
C ILE A 282 26.22 -19.32 1.76
N LEU A 283 25.91 -20.32 0.93
CA LEU A 283 24.60 -20.43 0.30
C LEU A 283 23.50 -20.66 1.35
N ASP A 284 23.72 -21.56 2.31
CA ASP A 284 22.79 -21.81 3.41
C ASP A 284 22.46 -20.53 4.22
N ILE A 285 23.46 -19.65 4.45
CA ILE A 285 23.23 -18.36 5.13
C ILE A 285 22.35 -17.43 4.27
N GLN A 286 22.58 -17.41 2.95
CA GLN A 286 21.77 -16.62 2.03
C GLN A 286 20.34 -17.18 1.93
N ASP A 287 20.19 -18.49 1.82
CA ASP A 287 18.89 -19.16 1.76
C ASP A 287 18.11 -18.95 3.05
N THR A 288 18.77 -18.99 4.21
CA THR A 288 18.14 -18.64 5.50
C THR A 288 17.57 -17.21 5.51
N TYR A 289 18.27 -16.26 4.88
CA TYR A 289 17.76 -14.89 4.74
C TYR A 289 16.50 -14.86 3.88
N PHE A 290 16.53 -15.44 2.68
CA PHE A 290 15.40 -15.36 1.74
C PHE A 290 14.20 -16.24 2.14
N ASP A 291 14.45 -17.44 2.62
CA ASP A 291 13.43 -18.48 2.83
C ASP A 291 12.80 -18.45 4.22
N ARG A 292 13.49 -17.85 5.19
CA ARG A 292 12.98 -17.75 6.57
C ARG A 292 12.79 -16.31 7.03
N PHE A 293 13.77 -15.43 6.81
CA PHE A 293 13.68 -14.05 7.32
C PHE A 293 12.80 -13.14 6.43
N GLU A 294 13.01 -13.16 5.12
CA GLU A 294 12.22 -12.41 4.14
C GLU A 294 10.86 -13.08 3.88
N ALA A 295 10.84 -14.39 3.58
CA ALA A 295 9.61 -15.12 3.25
C ALA A 295 8.57 -15.20 4.39
N SER A 296 8.99 -15.13 5.66
CA SER A 296 8.05 -15.05 6.78
C SER A 296 7.34 -13.69 6.88
N GLY A 297 7.78 -12.69 6.11
CA GLY A 297 7.35 -11.31 6.21
C GLY A 297 7.90 -10.58 7.45
N MET A 298 8.76 -11.24 8.24
CA MET A 298 9.40 -10.66 9.43
C MET A 298 10.22 -9.42 9.06
N GLU A 299 11.03 -9.50 8.01
CA GLU A 299 11.82 -8.38 7.48
C GLU A 299 10.98 -7.13 7.19
N ASN A 300 9.87 -7.28 6.45
CA ASN A 300 8.96 -6.19 6.10
C ASN A 300 8.23 -5.63 7.33
N LYS A 301 7.85 -6.50 8.27
CA LYS A 301 7.18 -6.07 9.51
C LYS A 301 8.13 -5.36 10.47
N ILE A 302 9.41 -5.71 10.49
CA ILE A 302 10.44 -4.98 11.24
C ILE A 302 10.74 -3.65 10.53
N GLY A 303 10.97 -3.68 9.21
CA GLY A 303 11.32 -2.50 8.43
C GLY A 303 10.26 -1.40 8.45
N SER A 304 8.99 -1.76 8.53
CA SER A 304 7.88 -0.78 8.68
C SER A 304 7.82 -0.13 10.06
N ARG A 305 8.50 -0.69 11.07
CA ARG A 305 8.52 -0.16 12.44
C ARG A 305 9.86 0.45 12.82
N ASP A 306 10.96 -0.12 12.35
CA ASP A 306 12.33 0.36 12.54
C ASP A 306 13.20 -0.10 11.35
N SER A 307 13.34 0.81 10.37
CA SER A 307 14.14 0.57 9.17
C SER A 307 15.63 0.40 9.49
N ALA A 308 16.17 1.13 10.47
CA ALA A 308 17.57 1.01 10.87
C ALA A 308 17.86 -0.33 11.55
N PHE A 309 16.91 -0.83 12.34
CA PHE A 309 16.99 -2.15 12.94
C PHE A 309 16.85 -3.28 11.92
N LYS A 310 15.97 -3.13 10.91
CA LYS A 310 15.94 -4.03 9.74
C LYS A 310 17.31 -4.10 9.06
N THR A 311 17.93 -2.97 8.74
CA THR A 311 19.27 -2.94 8.12
C THR A 311 20.33 -3.57 9.02
N THR A 312 20.20 -3.43 10.34
CA THR A 312 21.10 -4.08 11.31
C THR A 312 20.97 -5.60 11.24
N LEU A 313 19.74 -6.12 11.11
CA LEU A 313 19.47 -7.55 10.94
C LEU A 313 20.01 -8.09 9.60
N GLU A 314 19.77 -7.41 8.49
CA GLU A 314 20.33 -7.73 7.16
C GLU A 314 21.87 -7.76 7.17
N ALA A 315 22.48 -6.84 7.90
CA ALA A 315 23.93 -6.74 8.01
C ALA A 315 24.56 -7.95 8.69
N TYR A 316 23.88 -8.63 9.63
CA TYR A 316 24.40 -9.85 10.23
C TYR A 316 24.54 -10.99 9.21
N PHE A 317 23.53 -11.21 8.35
CA PHE A 317 23.61 -12.21 7.29
C PHE A 317 24.75 -11.92 6.32
N THR A 318 24.90 -10.65 5.93
CA THR A 318 25.98 -10.20 5.03
C THR A 318 27.36 -10.35 5.69
N ARG A 319 27.50 -10.03 6.99
CA ARG A 319 28.75 -10.19 7.75
C ARG A 319 29.11 -11.66 7.94
N LEU A 320 28.16 -12.54 8.22
CA LEU A 320 28.37 -13.99 8.28
C LEU A 320 28.93 -14.52 6.95
N VAL A 321 28.32 -14.16 5.82
CA VAL A 321 28.82 -14.50 4.48
C VAL A 321 30.24 -13.95 4.25
N SER A 322 30.49 -12.70 4.64
CA SER A 322 31.81 -12.07 4.49
C SER A 322 32.89 -12.76 5.33
N LEU A 323 32.57 -13.17 6.57
CA LEU A 323 33.48 -13.87 7.47
C LEU A 323 33.83 -15.25 6.91
N MET A 324 32.84 -15.97 6.38
CA MET A 324 33.04 -17.27 5.71
C MET A 324 33.91 -17.13 4.45
N LYS A 325 33.65 -16.12 3.60
CA LYS A 325 34.48 -15.83 2.42
C LYS A 325 35.92 -15.46 2.78
N ALA A 326 36.11 -14.79 3.91
CA ALA A 326 37.42 -14.38 4.41
C ALA A 326 38.16 -15.52 5.16
N GLY A 327 37.60 -16.73 5.24
CA GLY A 327 38.24 -17.86 5.89
C GLY A 327 38.43 -17.68 7.41
N GLN A 328 37.57 -16.87 8.05
CA GLN A 328 37.72 -16.54 9.47
C GLN A 328 37.42 -17.75 10.37
N PRO A 329 37.98 -17.79 11.60
CA PRO A 329 37.73 -18.88 12.55
C PRO A 329 36.25 -18.97 12.95
N VAL A 330 35.77 -20.20 13.18
CA VAL A 330 34.39 -20.51 13.58
C VAL A 330 33.94 -19.72 14.82
N GLU A 331 34.86 -19.39 15.72
CA GLU A 331 34.64 -18.54 16.89
C GLU A 331 34.07 -17.16 16.54
N ARG A 332 34.57 -16.53 15.45
CA ARG A 332 34.06 -15.24 14.95
C ARG A 332 32.66 -15.39 14.36
N LEU A 333 32.40 -16.48 13.66
CA LEU A 333 31.08 -16.77 13.08
C LEU A 333 30.05 -17.01 14.18
N ASN A 334 30.41 -17.75 15.23
CA ASN A 334 29.55 -18.00 16.38
C ASN A 334 29.25 -16.72 17.18
N ALA A 335 30.21 -15.80 17.29
CA ALA A 335 29.99 -14.50 17.91
C ALA A 335 28.97 -13.66 17.13
N GLU A 336 29.10 -13.62 15.81
CA GLU A 336 28.18 -12.91 14.91
C GLU A 336 26.77 -13.54 14.92
N ALA A 337 26.68 -14.88 14.88
CA ALA A 337 25.41 -15.60 14.97
C ALA A 337 24.71 -15.40 16.32
N SER A 338 25.47 -15.34 17.43
CA SER A 338 24.91 -15.07 18.75
C SER A 338 24.33 -13.65 18.85
N ALA A 339 24.98 -12.67 18.22
CA ALA A 339 24.47 -11.30 18.15
C ALA A 339 23.19 -11.22 17.30
N LEU A 340 23.14 -11.92 16.16
CA LEU A 340 21.93 -12.08 15.35
C LEU A 340 20.78 -12.69 16.17
N THR A 341 21.04 -13.77 16.92
CA THR A 341 20.02 -14.40 17.79
C THR A 341 19.44 -13.42 18.81
N GLN A 342 20.30 -12.62 19.47
CA GLN A 342 19.84 -11.63 20.44
C GLN A 342 18.96 -10.55 19.81
N ASP A 343 19.32 -10.06 18.63
CA ASP A 343 18.55 -9.04 17.93
C ASP A 343 17.26 -9.61 17.30
N LEU A 344 17.25 -10.85 16.83
CA LEU A 344 16.00 -11.50 16.42
C LEU A 344 15.05 -11.71 17.60
N GLN A 345 15.55 -12.00 18.81
CA GLN A 345 14.71 -12.06 20.01
C GLN A 345 14.05 -10.70 20.31
N LYS A 346 14.78 -9.60 20.13
CA LYS A 346 14.23 -8.23 20.24
C LYS A 346 13.19 -7.98 19.16
N ALA A 347 13.41 -8.46 17.94
CA ALA A 347 12.44 -8.39 16.86
C ALA A 347 11.15 -9.15 17.19
N VAL A 348 11.23 -10.33 17.82
CA VAL A 348 10.03 -11.05 18.29
C VAL A 348 9.26 -10.25 19.33
N THR A 349 9.94 -9.65 20.31
CA THR A 349 9.26 -8.79 21.30
C THR A 349 8.61 -7.58 20.62
N MET A 350 9.32 -6.93 19.70
CA MET A 350 8.81 -5.81 18.92
C MET A 350 7.57 -6.22 18.13
N LEU A 351 7.62 -7.32 17.37
CA LEU A 351 6.51 -7.82 16.56
C LEU A 351 5.33 -8.34 17.37
N GLY A 352 5.58 -8.83 18.58
CA GLY A 352 4.59 -9.27 19.57
C GLY A 352 3.72 -8.14 20.16
N GLU A 353 4.17 -6.89 20.11
CA GLU A 353 3.44 -5.69 20.58
C GLU A 353 2.24 -5.27 19.70
N GLY A 354 1.74 -6.18 18.83
CA GLY A 354 0.55 -5.94 18.01
C GLY A 354 -0.75 -5.73 18.80
N GLU A 355 -0.80 -6.12 20.08
CA GLU A 355 -1.96 -5.86 20.95
C GLU A 355 -1.98 -4.41 21.49
N GLU A 356 -0.82 -3.81 21.78
CA GLU A 356 -0.72 -2.42 22.24
C GLU A 356 -1.14 -1.41 21.14
N THR A 357 -0.89 -1.74 19.87
CA THR A 357 -1.30 -0.89 18.73
C THR A 357 -2.82 -0.93 18.46
N GLN A 358 -3.46 -2.08 18.62
CA GLN A 358 -4.91 -2.21 18.40
C GLN A 358 -5.73 -1.55 19.52
N TRP A 359 -5.29 -1.73 20.78
CA TRP A 359 -5.91 -1.06 21.92
C TRP A 359 -5.75 0.46 21.85
N SER A 360 -4.59 0.96 21.42
CA SER A 360 -4.39 2.40 21.24
C SER A 360 -5.25 2.97 20.10
N LEU A 361 -5.33 2.31 18.94
CA LEU A 361 -6.22 2.74 17.84
C LEU A 361 -7.71 2.74 18.25
N LEU A 362 -8.15 1.73 19.01
CA LEU A 362 -9.50 1.68 19.58
C LEU A 362 -9.73 2.86 20.51
N LEU A 363 -8.80 3.12 21.44
CA LEU A 363 -8.90 4.22 22.40
C LEU A 363 -8.85 5.59 21.73
N TYR A 364 -8.03 5.77 20.68
CA TYR A 364 -7.98 7.00 19.91
C TYR A 364 -9.28 7.24 19.15
N SER A 365 -9.79 6.25 18.43
CA SER A 365 -11.10 6.30 17.78
C SER A 365 -12.20 6.68 18.78
N LEU A 366 -12.25 5.96 19.91
CA LEU A 366 -13.19 6.22 21.00
C LEU A 366 -13.09 7.66 21.52
N MET A 367 -11.88 8.13 21.82
CA MET A 367 -11.68 9.49 22.33
C MET A 367 -12.09 10.56 21.32
N ILE A 368 -11.81 10.37 20.03
CA ILE A 368 -12.19 11.31 18.97
C ILE A 368 -13.70 11.46 18.94
N ILE A 369 -14.45 10.37 18.72
CA ILE A 369 -15.90 10.47 18.56
C ILE A 369 -16.59 10.97 19.83
N VAL A 370 -16.14 10.53 21.02
CA VAL A 370 -16.70 10.97 22.29
C VAL A 370 -16.44 12.46 22.49
N ARG A 371 -15.26 12.97 22.11
CA ARG A 371 -14.94 14.38 22.23
C ARG A 371 -15.80 15.23 21.29
N GLU A 372 -15.71 14.98 19.98
CA GLU A 372 -16.40 15.83 18.99
C GLU A 372 -17.93 15.70 19.11
N GLY A 373 -18.41 14.49 19.40
CA GLY A 373 -19.83 14.26 19.65
C GLY A 373 -20.33 14.96 20.92
N LEU A 374 -19.53 15.03 21.99
CA LEU A 374 -19.92 15.73 23.22
C LEU A 374 -19.89 17.24 23.03
N GLU A 375 -18.92 17.78 22.27
CA GLU A 375 -18.88 19.20 21.91
C GLU A 375 -20.12 19.60 21.10
N ALA A 376 -20.48 18.82 20.07
CA ALA A 376 -21.71 19.01 19.30
C ALA A 376 -22.96 18.94 20.20
N LEU A 377 -23.02 17.96 21.11
CA LEU A 377 -24.14 17.77 22.02
C LEU A 377 -24.26 18.94 23.02
N LEU A 378 -23.16 19.46 23.56
CA LEU A 378 -23.15 20.62 24.45
C LEU A 378 -23.64 21.89 23.74
N ILE A 379 -23.26 22.10 22.48
CA ILE A 379 -23.75 23.25 21.70
C ILE A 379 -25.25 23.12 21.46
N VAL A 380 -25.72 21.96 21.00
CA VAL A 380 -27.15 21.70 20.79
C VAL A 380 -27.93 21.84 22.09
N ALA A 381 -27.42 21.28 23.19
CA ALA A 381 -28.02 21.41 24.51
C ALA A 381 -28.10 22.87 24.98
N ALA A 382 -27.07 23.68 24.72
CA ALA A 382 -27.08 25.10 25.04
C ALA A 382 -28.14 25.88 24.23
N ILE A 383 -28.26 25.59 22.92
CA ILE A 383 -29.27 26.21 22.04
C ILE A 383 -30.68 25.79 22.48
N VAL A 384 -30.89 24.49 22.76
CA VAL A 384 -32.16 23.95 23.25
C VAL A 384 -32.53 24.54 24.61
N ALA A 385 -31.58 24.59 25.56
CA ALA A 385 -31.81 25.18 26.88
C ALA A 385 -32.15 26.67 26.78
N TYR A 386 -31.51 27.39 25.85
CA TYR A 386 -31.85 28.78 25.56
C TYR A 386 -33.27 28.93 25.00
N MET A 387 -33.68 28.07 24.06
CA MET A 387 -35.04 28.09 23.50
C MET A 387 -36.11 27.76 24.55
N VAL A 388 -35.87 26.75 25.39
CA VAL A 388 -36.76 26.37 26.47
C VAL A 388 -36.87 27.50 27.51
N LYS A 389 -35.75 28.13 27.88
CA LYS A 389 -35.73 29.24 28.85
C LYS A 389 -36.46 30.50 28.36
N ASN A 390 -36.43 30.76 27.06
CA ASN A 390 -37.13 31.89 26.44
C ASN A 390 -38.54 31.53 25.94
N ASN A 391 -39.09 30.40 26.38
CA ASN A 391 -40.44 29.92 26.05
C ASN A 391 -40.72 29.73 24.54
N HIS A 392 -39.68 29.51 23.73
CA HIS A 392 -39.75 29.25 22.29
C HIS A 392 -39.67 27.75 21.97
N GLN A 393 -40.47 26.93 22.66
CA GLN A 393 -40.45 25.46 22.49
C GLN A 393 -40.98 25.01 21.12
N ASP A 394 -41.77 25.87 20.47
CA ASP A 394 -42.27 25.73 19.10
C ASP A 394 -41.16 25.60 18.05
N LYS A 395 -39.95 26.08 18.34
CA LYS A 395 -38.81 26.11 17.41
C LYS A 395 -37.82 24.94 17.60
N LEU A 396 -38.06 24.05 18.57
CA LEU A 396 -37.22 22.88 18.79
C LEU A 396 -37.16 21.90 17.59
N PRO A 397 -38.25 21.66 16.83
CA PRO A 397 -38.18 20.83 15.62
C PRO A 397 -37.22 21.37 14.55
N LEU A 398 -37.07 22.69 14.47
CA LEU A 398 -36.15 23.34 13.53
C LEU A 398 -34.69 23.03 13.84
N ILE A 399 -34.33 23.01 15.14
CA ILE A 399 -32.99 22.63 15.61
C ILE A 399 -32.72 21.15 15.32
N ARG A 400 -33.71 20.28 15.56
CA ARG A 400 -33.58 18.85 15.22
C ARG A 400 -33.33 18.65 13.73
N GLN A 401 -34.01 19.42 12.87
CA GLN A 401 -33.80 19.37 11.43
C GLN A 401 -32.38 19.83 11.05
N SER A 402 -31.88 20.94 11.61
CA SER A 402 -30.50 21.39 11.32
C SER A 402 -29.45 20.37 11.75
N VAL A 403 -29.65 19.69 12.88
CA VAL A 403 -28.73 18.63 13.35
C VAL A 403 -28.70 17.45 12.38
N ILE A 404 -29.86 16.94 11.96
CA ILE A 404 -29.93 15.81 11.02
C ILE A 404 -29.26 16.17 9.69
N VAL A 405 -29.54 17.36 9.17
CA VAL A 405 -28.94 17.84 7.90
C VAL A 405 -27.42 18.00 8.05
N ALA A 406 -26.93 18.49 9.19
CA ALA A 406 -25.49 18.60 9.45
C ALA A 406 -24.79 17.23 9.51
N LEU A 407 -25.41 16.23 10.13
CA LEU A 407 -24.86 14.87 10.18
C LEU A 407 -24.79 14.25 8.77
N ILE A 408 -25.85 14.38 7.97
CA ILE A 408 -25.85 13.90 6.58
C ILE A 408 -24.77 14.61 5.76
N ALA A 409 -24.65 15.94 5.90
CA ALA A 409 -23.61 16.70 5.22
C ALA A 409 -22.20 16.26 5.61
N SER A 410 -21.99 15.85 6.86
CA SER A 410 -20.70 15.33 7.35
C SER A 410 -20.37 13.97 6.70
N VAL A 411 -21.34 13.07 6.57
CA VAL A 411 -21.16 11.79 5.87
C VAL A 411 -20.87 12.00 4.37
N ILE A 412 -21.58 12.93 3.72
CA ILE A 412 -21.29 13.30 2.33
C ILE A 412 -19.87 13.84 2.20
N THR A 413 -19.44 14.68 3.15
CA THR A 413 -18.07 15.22 3.17
C THR A 413 -17.03 14.09 3.26
N ALA A 414 -17.27 13.09 4.11
CA ALA A 414 -16.41 11.90 4.19
C ALA A 414 -16.32 11.13 2.87
N ALA A 415 -17.46 10.90 2.21
CA ALA A 415 -17.50 10.21 0.91
C ALA A 415 -16.77 10.98 -0.19
N ILE A 416 -16.92 12.32 -0.22
CA ILE A 416 -16.19 13.19 -1.16
C ILE A 416 -14.69 13.08 -0.93
N PHE A 417 -14.23 13.16 0.33
CA PHE A 417 -12.82 12.96 0.64
C PHE A 417 -12.34 11.60 0.12
N GLN A 418 -13.03 10.52 0.45
CA GLN A 418 -12.63 9.18 0.01
C GLN A 418 -12.50 9.08 -1.52
N MET A 419 -13.44 9.63 -2.28
CA MET A 419 -13.40 9.64 -3.75
C MET A 419 -12.23 10.45 -4.32
N LEU A 420 -11.93 11.61 -3.73
CA LEU A 420 -10.82 12.48 -4.17
C LEU A 420 -9.45 11.81 -3.96
N PHE A 421 -9.30 11.07 -2.87
CA PHE A 421 -8.05 10.40 -2.52
C PHE A 421 -7.81 9.09 -3.30
N THR A 422 -8.85 8.30 -3.62
CA THR A 422 -8.69 7.05 -4.40
C THR A 422 -8.27 7.26 -5.85
N ASN A 423 -8.56 8.42 -6.45
CA ASN A 423 -8.25 8.70 -7.86
C ASN A 423 -6.88 9.37 -8.10
N SER A 424 -6.09 9.58 -7.04
CA SER A 424 -4.93 10.48 -7.04
C SER A 424 -3.61 9.73 -6.81
N GLY A 425 -3.22 8.82 -7.71
CA GLY A 425 -2.09 7.89 -7.51
C GLY A 425 -0.69 8.51 -7.34
N ALA A 426 -0.43 9.72 -7.86
CA ALA A 426 0.87 10.41 -7.71
C ALA A 426 0.82 11.66 -6.81
N SER A 427 -0.37 12.03 -6.32
CA SER A 427 -0.60 13.23 -5.51
C SER A 427 -1.15 12.91 -4.13
N ARG A 428 -1.21 11.63 -3.75
CA ARG A 428 -1.79 11.16 -2.48
C ARG A 428 -1.03 11.70 -1.26
N GLU A 429 0.28 11.51 -1.20
CA GLU A 429 1.16 12.00 -0.11
C GLU A 429 1.06 13.53 0.04
N LEU A 430 1.04 14.25 -1.09
CA LEU A 430 0.88 15.71 -1.10
C LEU A 430 -0.49 16.15 -0.55
N LEU A 431 -1.56 15.44 -0.93
CA LEU A 431 -2.93 15.73 -0.50
C LEU A 431 -3.11 15.41 0.99
N GLU A 432 -2.55 14.29 1.46
CA GLU A 432 -2.52 13.88 2.87
C GLU A 432 -1.75 14.92 3.72
N GLY A 433 -0.58 15.36 3.27
CA GLY A 433 0.18 16.40 3.96
C GLY A 433 -0.54 17.75 4.02
N ILE A 434 -1.10 18.22 2.90
CA ILE A 434 -1.85 19.49 2.85
C ILE A 434 -3.09 19.44 3.76
N THR A 435 -3.83 18.34 3.75
CA THR A 435 -5.04 18.21 4.58
C THR A 435 -4.70 18.15 6.08
N MET A 436 -3.62 17.46 6.46
CA MET A 436 -3.10 17.51 7.83
C MET A 436 -2.70 18.93 8.26
N LEU A 437 -2.04 19.71 7.40
CA LEU A 437 -1.69 21.10 7.72
C LEU A 437 -2.92 22.01 7.87
N ILE A 438 -3.95 21.81 7.05
CA ILE A 438 -5.23 22.53 7.22
C ILE A 438 -5.86 22.16 8.58
N ALA A 439 -5.83 20.88 8.95
CA ALA A 439 -6.33 20.41 10.24
C ALA A 439 -5.56 21.04 11.42
N VAL A 440 -4.24 21.23 11.32
CA VAL A 440 -3.42 21.90 12.33
C VAL A 440 -3.90 23.34 12.59
N VAL A 441 -4.18 24.10 11.52
CA VAL A 441 -4.67 25.49 11.65
C VAL A 441 -6.05 25.51 12.33
N MET A 442 -6.94 24.60 11.94
CA MET A 442 -8.28 24.48 12.54
C MET A 442 -8.21 24.10 14.02
N LEU A 443 -7.43 23.06 14.34
CA LEU A 443 -7.20 22.57 15.70
C LEU A 443 -6.62 23.65 16.60
N PHE A 444 -5.62 24.39 16.12
CA PHE A 444 -5.00 25.47 16.87
C PHE A 444 -6.02 26.57 17.17
N PHE A 445 -6.80 26.98 16.18
CA PHE A 445 -7.84 28.00 16.36
C PHE A 445 -8.93 27.55 17.35
N MET A 446 -9.36 26.30 17.25
CA MET A 446 -10.40 25.73 18.12
C MET A 446 -9.90 25.48 19.55
N SER A 447 -8.69 24.95 19.71
CA SER A 447 -8.02 24.81 21.00
C SER A 447 -7.93 26.16 21.71
N TYR A 448 -7.46 27.19 20.99
CA TYR A 448 -7.42 28.55 21.52
C TYR A 448 -8.83 29.07 21.88
N TRP A 449 -9.84 28.80 21.04
CA TRP A 449 -11.22 29.20 21.31
C TRP A 449 -11.77 28.57 22.58
N LEU A 450 -11.58 27.26 22.79
CA LEU A 450 -12.00 26.54 23.99
C LEU A 450 -11.26 27.05 25.23
N LEU A 451 -9.93 27.15 25.16
CA LEU A 451 -9.08 27.61 26.27
C LEU A 451 -9.36 29.08 26.64
N SER A 452 -9.64 29.93 25.66
CA SER A 452 -10.02 31.35 25.88
C SER A 452 -11.40 31.51 26.52
N LYS A 453 -12.25 30.47 26.51
CA LYS A 453 -13.63 30.51 27.04
C LYS A 453 -13.80 29.82 28.40
N VAL A 454 -12.71 29.28 28.96
CA VAL A 454 -12.65 28.63 30.30
C VAL A 454 -13.11 29.56 31.44
N GLU A 455 -13.11 30.88 31.24
CA GLU A 455 -13.73 31.85 32.15
C GLU A 455 -15.25 31.95 31.89
N ALA A 456 -16.01 31.14 32.64
CA ALA A 456 -17.48 31.03 32.60
C ALA A 456 -18.29 32.35 32.64
N ARG A 457 -17.70 33.50 33.00
CA ARG A 457 -18.36 34.81 33.01
C ARG A 457 -18.58 35.40 31.62
N HIS A 458 -17.73 35.08 30.63
CA HIS A 458 -17.82 35.66 29.29
C HIS A 458 -18.80 34.94 28.35
N TRP A 459 -19.15 33.67 28.63
CA TRP A 459 -20.12 32.92 27.84
C TRP A 459 -21.53 33.49 27.96
N LYS A 460 -21.96 33.80 29.19
CA LYS A 460 -23.29 34.35 29.49
C LYS A 460 -23.50 35.74 28.87
N ALA A 461 -22.49 36.62 28.99
CA ALA A 461 -22.50 37.97 28.42
C ALA A 461 -22.43 37.99 26.89
N TRP A 462 -21.68 37.07 26.27
CA TRP A 462 -21.61 36.95 24.81
C TRP A 462 -22.90 36.39 24.21
N LEU A 463 -23.53 35.42 24.88
CA LEU A 463 -24.82 34.86 24.47
C LEU A 463 -25.94 35.91 24.58
N GLU A 464 -25.98 36.69 25.66
CA GLU A 464 -26.95 37.78 25.83
C GLU A 464 -26.72 38.92 24.80
N GLY A 465 -25.48 39.22 24.44
CA GLY A 465 -25.14 40.28 23.48
C GLY A 465 -25.39 39.95 22.00
N LYS A 466 -25.09 38.73 21.54
CA LYS A 466 -25.26 38.35 20.12
C LYS A 466 -26.67 37.84 19.77
N LEU A 467 -27.38 37.23 20.71
CA LEU A 467 -28.74 36.72 20.43
C LEU A 467 -29.84 37.77 20.61
N SER A 468 -29.70 38.72 21.53
CA SER A 468 -30.68 39.82 21.68
C SER A 468 -30.83 40.64 20.39
N HIS A 469 -29.74 40.82 19.65
CA HIS A 469 -29.72 41.57 18.39
C HIS A 469 -30.18 40.76 17.16
N SER A 470 -30.18 39.42 17.24
CA SER A 470 -30.60 38.54 16.14
C SER A 470 -32.06 38.07 16.29
N LEU A 471 -32.61 38.10 17.51
CA LEU A 471 -34.01 37.79 17.80
C LEU A 471 -34.98 38.92 17.44
N SER A 472 -34.51 40.17 17.39
CA SER A 472 -35.33 41.33 17.00
C SER A 472 -35.78 41.32 15.54
N ARG A 473 -35.25 40.42 14.70
CA ARG A 473 -35.56 40.33 13.26
C ARG A 473 -36.21 39.01 12.78
N GLY A 474 -36.60 38.09 13.67
CA GLY A 474 -37.39 36.93 13.24
C GLY A 474 -36.70 35.95 12.27
N SER A 475 -35.37 35.92 12.17
CA SER A 475 -34.68 35.00 11.25
C SER A 475 -34.57 33.59 11.85
N LEU A 476 -35.63 32.79 11.69
CA LEU A 476 -35.60 31.34 11.89
C LEU A 476 -34.44 30.68 11.12
N VAL A 477 -34.10 31.23 9.97
CA VAL A 477 -32.95 30.83 9.14
C VAL A 477 -31.62 31.02 9.87
N GLY A 478 -31.43 32.13 10.59
CA GLY A 478 -30.21 32.39 11.35
C GLY A 478 -30.01 31.40 12.50
N LEU A 479 -31.10 31.02 13.18
CA LEU A 479 -31.06 29.99 14.23
C LEU A 479 -30.74 28.60 13.65
N TRP A 480 -31.39 28.23 12.55
CA TRP A 480 -31.15 26.98 11.83
C TRP A 480 -29.69 26.89 11.35
N LEU A 481 -29.18 27.94 10.69
CA LEU A 481 -27.83 27.99 10.15
C LEU A 481 -26.78 27.94 11.27
N THR A 482 -27.03 28.61 12.40
CA THR A 482 -26.12 28.60 13.54
C THR A 482 -26.00 27.19 14.13
N SER A 483 -27.13 26.50 14.31
CA SER A 483 -27.11 25.11 14.81
C SER A 483 -26.51 24.15 13.78
N PHE A 484 -26.80 24.35 12.49
CA PHE A 484 -26.24 23.54 11.41
C PHE A 484 -24.73 23.68 11.33
N LEU A 485 -24.21 24.92 11.23
CA LEU A 485 -22.78 25.17 11.09
C LEU A 485 -21.99 24.69 12.30
N ALA A 486 -22.55 24.83 13.50
CA ALA A 486 -21.92 24.31 14.70
C ALA A 486 -21.75 22.78 14.64
N VAL A 487 -22.81 22.03 14.34
CA VAL A 487 -22.75 20.57 14.29
C VAL A 487 -21.98 20.06 13.08
N TYR A 488 -22.12 20.71 11.92
CA TYR A 488 -21.38 20.35 10.71
C TYR A 488 -19.87 20.53 10.90
N ARG A 489 -19.45 21.57 11.62
CA ARG A 489 -18.04 21.76 11.96
C ARG A 489 -17.50 20.58 12.77
N GLU A 490 -18.16 20.21 13.87
CA GLU A 490 -17.71 19.08 14.70
C GLU A 490 -17.72 17.77 13.89
N GLY A 491 -18.70 17.60 13.00
CA GLY A 491 -18.77 16.45 12.09
C GLY A 491 -17.65 16.42 11.05
N ALA A 492 -17.31 17.55 10.44
CA ALA A 492 -16.21 17.67 9.49
C ALA A 492 -14.85 17.43 10.15
N GLU A 493 -14.66 17.94 11.37
CA GLU A 493 -13.45 17.69 12.16
C GLU A 493 -13.35 16.19 12.54
N THR A 494 -14.45 15.55 12.96
CA THR A 494 -14.50 14.10 13.19
C THR A 494 -14.06 13.32 11.96
N VAL A 495 -14.58 13.67 10.78
CA VAL A 495 -14.21 13.01 9.52
C VAL A 495 -12.72 13.12 9.23
N LEU A 496 -12.12 14.31 9.42
CA LEU A 496 -10.69 14.52 9.21
C LEU A 496 -9.83 13.71 10.20
N PHE A 497 -10.20 13.65 11.48
CA PHE A 497 -9.48 12.85 12.47
C PHE A 497 -9.55 11.35 12.19
N TYR A 498 -10.73 10.86 11.83
CA TYR A 498 -10.91 9.46 11.46
C TYR A 498 -10.16 9.12 10.19
N TYR A 499 -10.09 10.04 9.22
CA TYR A 499 -9.31 9.84 8.01
C TYR A 499 -7.82 9.68 8.32
N ALA A 500 -7.25 10.58 9.14
CA ALA A 500 -5.86 10.47 9.59
C ALA A 500 -5.59 9.17 10.39
N LEU A 501 -6.52 8.80 11.28
CA LEU A 501 -6.40 7.58 12.08
C LEU A 501 -6.49 6.29 11.24
N ILE A 502 -7.30 6.30 10.18
CA ILE A 502 -7.41 5.19 9.22
C ILE A 502 -6.16 5.12 8.34
N GLY A 503 -5.57 6.27 7.96
CA GLY A 503 -4.29 6.33 7.24
C GLY A 503 -3.13 5.73 8.04
N ASP A 504 -3.09 5.95 9.37
CA ASP A 504 -2.10 5.33 10.26
C ASP A 504 -2.30 3.80 10.43
N ALA A 505 -3.46 3.24 10.06
CA ALA A 505 -3.82 1.84 10.26
C ALA A 505 -3.56 0.98 9.01
N ASN A 506 -2.39 0.33 8.95
CA ASN A 506 -1.98 -0.51 7.82
C ASN A 506 -2.50 -1.97 7.84
N THR A 507 -3.47 -2.30 8.72
CA THR A 507 -3.99 -3.67 8.86
C THR A 507 -5.50 -3.72 9.00
N VAL A 508 -6.12 -4.79 8.47
CA VAL A 508 -7.56 -5.08 8.58
C VAL A 508 -8.04 -5.06 10.05
N SER A 509 -7.22 -5.58 10.96
CA SER A 509 -7.53 -5.58 12.39
C SER A 509 -7.45 -4.18 13.02
N GLY A 510 -6.60 -3.29 12.52
CA GLY A 510 -6.58 -1.87 12.89
C GLY A 510 -7.86 -1.14 12.49
N HIS A 511 -8.36 -1.37 11.27
CA HIS A 511 -9.65 -0.81 10.85
C HIS A 511 -10.83 -1.32 11.69
N MET A 512 -10.81 -2.61 12.06
CA MET A 512 -11.81 -3.19 12.98
C MET A 512 -11.75 -2.56 14.38
N ALA A 513 -10.55 -2.31 14.91
CA ALA A 513 -10.37 -1.64 16.20
C ALA A 513 -10.89 -0.19 16.18
N ILE A 514 -10.64 0.54 15.08
CA ILE A 514 -11.18 1.89 14.86
C ILE A 514 -12.72 1.83 14.80
N GLY A 515 -13.30 0.89 14.06
CA GLY A 515 -14.75 0.70 13.98
C GLY A 515 -15.38 0.37 15.34
N ALA A 516 -14.75 -0.50 16.12
CA ALA A 516 -15.18 -0.83 17.47
C ALA A 516 -15.15 0.42 18.39
N GLY A 517 -14.07 1.20 18.35
CA GLY A 517 -13.95 2.45 19.10
C GLY A 517 -15.05 3.46 18.75
N PHE A 518 -15.40 3.58 17.46
CA PHE A 518 -16.48 4.45 16.99
C PHE A 518 -17.85 4.02 17.55
N VAL A 519 -18.17 2.73 17.46
CA VAL A 519 -19.44 2.17 17.95
C VAL A 519 -19.56 2.35 19.46
N ILE A 520 -18.52 2.00 20.22
CA ILE A 520 -18.49 2.19 21.68
C ILE A 520 -18.68 3.67 22.02
N GLY A 521 -18.01 4.56 21.30
CA GLY A 521 -18.13 5.99 21.51
C GLY A 521 -19.54 6.54 21.21
N CYS A 522 -20.20 6.05 20.17
CA CYS A 522 -21.61 6.37 19.90
C CYS A 522 -22.53 5.96 21.06
N VAL A 523 -22.29 4.79 21.66
CA VAL A 523 -23.03 4.33 22.86
C VAL A 523 -22.76 5.26 24.05
N VAL A 524 -21.51 5.67 24.27
CA VAL A 524 -21.13 6.63 25.33
C VAL A 524 -21.81 7.98 25.12
N LEU A 525 -21.86 8.49 23.88
CA LEU A 525 -22.56 9.74 23.56
C LEU A 525 -24.08 9.64 23.79
N LEU A 526 -24.69 8.50 23.46
CA LEU A 526 -26.10 8.25 23.73
C LEU A 526 -26.37 8.27 25.24
N LEU A 527 -25.52 7.63 26.04
CA LEU A 527 -25.61 7.68 27.50
C LEU A 527 -25.41 9.10 28.03
N ALA A 528 -24.44 9.86 27.50
CA ALA A 528 -24.21 11.25 27.88
C ALA A 528 -25.43 12.13 27.56
N TRP A 529 -26.05 11.96 26.38
CA TRP A 529 -27.29 12.63 26.01
C TRP A 529 -28.42 12.31 26.99
N LEU A 530 -28.59 11.03 27.35
CA LEU A 530 -29.62 10.58 28.28
C LEU A 530 -29.39 11.19 29.67
N VAL A 531 -28.15 11.18 30.17
CA VAL A 531 -27.80 11.86 31.43
C VAL A 531 -28.10 13.35 31.35
N MET A 532 -27.72 14.05 30.29
CA MET A 532 -28.02 15.50 30.13
C MET A 532 -29.52 15.78 30.01
N ARG A 533 -30.29 14.87 29.41
CA ARG A 533 -31.74 15.01 29.25
C ARG A 533 -32.49 14.87 30.57
N TYR A 534 -32.07 13.93 31.42
CA TYR A 534 -32.78 13.54 32.64
C TYR A 534 -32.15 14.05 33.94
N SER A 535 -30.93 14.57 33.91
CA SER A 535 -30.21 15.01 35.11
C SER A 535 -29.98 16.53 35.13
N VAL A 536 -30.32 17.18 36.24
CA VAL A 536 -30.02 18.61 36.55
C VAL A 536 -28.56 18.75 37.02
N VAL A 537 -27.63 18.06 36.36
CA VAL A 537 -26.24 17.98 36.84
C VAL A 537 -25.42 19.10 36.23
N ARG A 538 -24.81 19.92 37.10
CA ARG A 538 -23.81 20.93 36.74
C ARG A 538 -22.52 20.23 36.33
N LEU A 539 -22.39 19.83 35.07
CA LEU A 539 -21.14 19.35 34.50
C LEU A 539 -20.02 20.37 34.81
N PRO A 540 -18.87 19.96 35.39
CA PRO A 540 -17.74 20.84 35.60
C PRO A 540 -17.10 21.15 34.24
N LEU A 541 -17.65 22.17 33.56
CA LEU A 541 -17.23 22.58 32.21
C LEU A 541 -15.77 23.03 32.16
N LYS A 542 -15.24 23.56 33.26
CA LYS A 542 -13.88 24.12 33.33
C LYS A 542 -12.77 23.05 33.14
N PRO A 543 -12.72 21.95 33.93
CA PRO A 543 -11.75 20.88 33.70
C PRO A 543 -11.96 20.17 32.37
N PHE A 544 -13.22 20.03 31.92
CA PHE A 544 -13.53 19.46 30.61
C PHE A 544 -12.89 20.29 29.47
N PHE A 545 -13.16 21.60 29.41
CA PHE A 545 -12.60 22.47 28.37
C PHE A 545 -11.08 22.66 28.48
N MET A 546 -10.49 22.57 29.68
CA MET A 546 -9.03 22.57 29.81
C MET A 546 -8.43 21.27 29.27
N PHE A 547 -9.03 20.13 29.56
CA PHE A 547 -8.56 18.84 29.07
C PHE A 547 -8.71 18.74 27.55
N THR A 548 -9.90 19.01 27.01
CA THR A 548 -10.15 18.95 25.56
C THR A 548 -9.34 19.99 24.81
N GLY A 549 -9.27 21.23 25.30
CA GLY A 549 -8.47 22.28 24.68
C GLY A 549 -6.96 21.96 24.66
N SER A 550 -6.43 21.40 25.75
CA SER A 550 -5.01 20.98 25.79
C SER A 550 -4.73 19.77 24.91
N PHE A 551 -5.67 18.81 24.84
CA PHE A 551 -5.59 17.66 23.97
C PHE A 551 -5.61 18.05 22.49
N MET A 552 -6.49 18.97 22.09
CA MET A 552 -6.49 19.54 20.73
C MET A 552 -5.16 20.19 20.38
N TYR A 553 -4.56 20.90 21.34
CA TYR A 553 -3.27 21.52 21.14
C TYR A 553 -2.16 20.50 20.88
N LEU A 554 -2.18 19.40 21.66
CA LEU A 554 -1.27 18.28 21.46
C LEU A 554 -1.46 17.63 20.08
N MET A 555 -2.71 17.42 19.65
CA MET A 555 -2.98 16.86 18.31
C MET A 555 -2.52 17.80 17.19
N ALA A 556 -2.72 19.11 17.33
CA ALA A 556 -2.17 20.09 16.39
C ALA A 556 -0.64 19.99 16.30
N PHE A 557 0.03 19.78 17.44
CA PHE A 557 1.47 19.60 17.49
C PHE A 557 1.91 18.31 16.78
N VAL A 558 1.24 17.18 17.03
CA VAL A 558 1.56 15.90 16.37
C VAL A 558 1.33 15.98 14.85
N PHE A 559 0.18 16.50 14.43
CA PHE A 559 -0.18 16.61 13.01
C PHE A 559 0.67 17.61 12.25
N ALA A 560 1.21 18.64 12.92
CA ALA A 560 2.15 19.57 12.29
C ALA A 560 3.43 18.88 11.82
N GLY A 561 3.94 17.93 12.60
CA GLY A 561 5.12 17.16 12.23
C GLY A 561 4.84 16.12 11.16
N LYS A 562 3.79 15.31 11.35
CA LYS A 562 3.35 14.29 10.36
C LYS A 562 2.97 14.92 9.01
N GLY A 563 2.17 15.98 9.02
CA GLY A 563 1.72 16.65 7.80
C GLY A 563 2.86 17.23 6.98
N VAL A 564 3.94 17.69 7.61
CA VAL A 564 5.14 18.14 6.87
C VAL A 564 5.97 16.96 6.36
N LEU A 565 6.04 15.85 7.10
CA LEU A 565 6.72 14.64 6.64
C LEU A 565 6.08 14.10 5.34
N GLU A 566 4.76 14.04 5.27
CA GLU A 566 4.04 13.65 4.04
C GLU A 566 4.36 14.56 2.84
N LEU A 567 4.59 15.86 3.08
CA LEU A 567 5.02 16.78 2.02
C LEU A 567 6.47 16.55 1.56
N VAL A 568 7.31 16.09 2.49
CA VAL A 568 8.69 15.65 2.19
C VAL A 568 8.65 14.38 1.33
N GLU A 569 7.84 13.40 1.72
CA GLU A 569 7.65 12.14 0.98
C GLU A 569 7.08 12.39 -0.41
N GLY A 570 6.08 13.29 -0.50
CA GLY A 570 5.52 13.82 -1.75
C GLY A 570 6.45 14.69 -2.59
N LYS A 571 7.75 14.77 -2.24
CA LYS A 571 8.83 15.47 -2.95
C LYS A 571 8.59 16.97 -3.18
N LEU A 572 7.80 17.62 -2.33
CA LEU A 572 7.53 19.06 -2.44
C LEU A 572 8.77 19.90 -2.09
N PHE A 573 9.60 19.42 -1.17
CA PHE A 573 10.87 20.02 -0.78
C PHE A 573 11.85 18.96 -0.26
N GLN A 574 13.15 19.22 -0.38
CA GLN A 574 14.19 18.30 0.13
C GLN A 574 14.40 18.50 1.63
N PRO A 575 14.37 17.43 2.44
CA PRO A 575 14.50 17.54 3.88
C PRO A 575 15.95 17.77 4.32
N THR A 576 16.13 18.60 5.35
CA THR A 576 17.44 18.86 5.94
C THR A 576 17.57 18.06 7.24
N LEU A 577 18.36 16.96 7.20
CA LEU A 577 18.58 16.09 8.35
C LEU A 577 19.38 16.78 9.46
N ILE A 578 18.90 16.69 10.69
CA ILE A 578 19.61 17.10 11.90
C ILE A 578 20.28 15.87 12.52
N ASN A 579 21.59 15.74 12.33
CA ASN A 579 22.35 14.63 12.86
C ASN A 579 22.26 14.57 14.40
N GLY A 580 21.85 13.40 14.93
CA GLY A 580 21.78 13.13 16.38
C GLY A 580 20.49 13.58 17.08
N PHE A 581 19.46 14.01 16.34
CA PHE A 581 18.15 14.35 16.91
C PHE A 581 17.26 13.08 17.03
N PRO A 582 16.55 12.86 18.15
CA PRO A 582 15.72 11.66 18.33
C PRO A 582 14.47 11.71 17.44
N GLU A 583 14.12 10.57 16.85
CA GLU A 583 12.84 10.36 16.19
C GLU A 583 11.80 9.84 17.20
N ILE A 584 10.65 10.51 17.27
CA ILE A 584 9.53 10.09 18.11
C ILE A 584 8.26 10.18 17.27
N SER A 585 8.00 9.14 16.48
CA SER A 585 6.98 9.11 15.43
C SER A 585 5.55 9.27 15.99
N TRP A 586 5.27 8.80 17.21
CA TRP A 586 3.95 8.99 17.87
C TRP A 586 3.68 10.44 18.29
N LEU A 587 4.73 11.24 18.52
CA LEU A 587 4.62 12.68 18.76
C LEU A 587 4.73 13.50 17.46
N GLY A 588 4.89 12.83 16.31
CA GLY A 588 5.19 13.47 15.03
C GLY A 588 6.55 14.19 15.03
N ILE A 589 7.50 13.79 15.88
CA ILE A 589 8.82 14.43 15.96
C ILE A 589 9.76 13.66 15.06
N TYR A 590 10.18 14.29 13.96
CA TYR A 590 11.10 13.72 12.99
C TYR A 590 12.41 14.53 12.93
N PRO A 591 13.56 13.91 12.61
CA PRO A 591 14.87 14.56 12.64
C PRO A 591 15.12 15.51 11.44
N TYR A 592 14.09 16.22 10.97
CA TYR A 592 14.17 17.18 9.87
C TYR A 592 13.87 18.60 10.35
N VAL A 593 14.62 19.58 9.86
CA VAL A 593 14.40 21.01 10.21
C VAL A 593 12.98 21.43 9.84
N GLU A 594 12.51 20.99 8.67
CA GLU A 594 11.25 21.37 8.07
C GLU A 594 10.06 20.85 8.90
N THR A 595 10.13 19.61 9.41
CA THR A 595 9.07 19.01 10.25
C THR A 595 9.01 19.63 11.64
N LEU A 596 10.17 19.99 12.21
CA LEU A 596 10.26 20.57 13.56
C LEU A 596 9.86 22.04 13.59
N LEU A 597 10.04 22.78 12.50
CA LEU A 597 9.79 24.22 12.46
C LEU A 597 8.35 24.61 12.85
N PRO A 598 7.27 24.05 12.27
CA PRO A 598 5.91 24.37 12.70
C PRO A 598 5.61 23.90 14.12
N GLN A 599 6.20 22.80 14.59
CA GLN A 599 6.09 22.33 15.97
C GLN A 599 6.72 23.33 16.97
N VAL A 600 7.87 23.90 16.65
CA VAL A 600 8.53 24.95 17.46
C VAL A 600 7.67 26.22 17.48
N VAL A 601 7.11 26.62 16.35
CA VAL A 601 6.19 27.78 16.28
C VAL A 601 4.97 27.57 17.19
N LEU A 602 4.37 26.39 17.16
CA LEU A 602 3.28 26.03 18.07
C LEU A 602 3.75 26.05 19.54
N LEU A 603 4.91 25.51 19.89
CA LEU A 603 5.40 25.58 21.28
C LEU A 603 5.59 27.03 21.75
N LEU A 604 6.15 27.90 20.91
CA LEU A 604 6.31 29.32 21.22
C LEU A 604 4.95 30.02 21.41
N ALA A 605 3.98 29.73 20.54
CA ALA A 605 2.62 30.26 20.67
C ALA A 605 1.96 29.84 21.99
N ALA A 606 2.13 28.59 22.43
CA ALA A 606 1.63 28.10 23.72
C ALA A 606 2.28 28.84 24.89
N LEU A 607 3.60 29.03 24.86
CA LEU A 607 4.33 29.75 25.91
C LEU A 607 3.87 31.20 26.03
N VAL A 608 3.64 31.88 24.89
CA VAL A 608 3.08 33.23 24.87
C VAL A 608 1.65 33.24 25.43
N ALA A 609 0.80 32.30 25.02
CA ALA A 609 -0.58 32.19 25.53
C ALA A 609 -0.62 31.99 27.05
N LEU A 610 0.22 31.09 27.58
CA LEU A 610 0.37 30.85 29.02
C LEU A 610 0.87 32.09 29.76
N TRP A 611 1.82 32.82 29.18
CA TRP A 611 2.35 34.05 29.75
C TRP A 611 1.29 35.17 29.82
N VAL A 612 0.49 35.34 28.75
CA VAL A 612 -0.63 36.29 28.72
C VAL A 612 -1.70 35.92 29.75
N MET A 613 -2.04 34.64 29.87
CA MET A 613 -3.03 34.15 30.86
C MET A 613 -2.55 34.37 32.31
N ARG A 614 -1.25 34.18 32.58
CA ARG A 614 -0.64 34.47 33.89
C ARG A 614 -0.67 35.97 34.21
N ARG A 615 -0.41 36.84 33.24
CA ARG A 615 -0.47 38.31 33.44
C ARG A 615 -1.89 38.83 33.68
N LYS A 616 -2.91 38.31 32.99
CA LYS A 616 -4.31 38.70 33.21
C LYS A 616 -4.84 38.27 34.58
N SER A 617 -4.37 37.13 35.09
CA SER A 617 -4.70 36.67 36.45
C SER A 617 -4.07 37.52 37.57
N ALA A 618 -3.11 38.40 37.23
CA ALA A 618 -2.34 39.21 38.18
C ALA A 618 -2.85 40.65 38.34
N VAL A 619 -3.97 41.03 37.72
CA VAL A 619 -4.62 42.34 37.98
C VAL A 619 -5.48 42.18 39.25
N PRO A 620 -5.13 42.81 40.38
CA PRO A 620 -5.95 42.77 41.58
C PRO A 620 -7.29 43.44 41.25
N GLY A 621 -8.39 42.73 41.48
CA GLY A 621 -9.72 43.29 41.28
C GLY A 621 -9.88 44.59 42.07
N GLU A 622 -10.30 45.66 41.37
CA GLU A 622 -10.79 46.87 42.01
C GLU A 622 -11.80 46.48 43.09
N THR A 623 -11.48 46.86 44.32
CA THR A 623 -12.42 46.82 45.44
C THR A 623 -13.57 47.76 45.08
N ILE A 624 -14.72 47.16 44.73
CA ILE A 624 -15.98 47.90 44.63
C ILE A 624 -16.22 48.53 46.00
N LYS A 625 -16.01 49.84 46.09
CA LYS A 625 -16.42 50.64 47.26
C LYS A 625 -17.95 50.57 47.34
N ASN A 626 -18.46 49.84 48.32
CA ASN A 626 -19.81 50.06 48.82
C ASN A 626 -19.83 51.45 49.46
N ASN A 627 -20.50 52.40 48.82
CA ASN A 627 -20.93 53.61 49.52
C ASN A 627 -22.28 53.33 50.21
N PRO A 628 -22.49 53.90 51.41
CA PRO A 628 -23.58 53.55 52.33
C PRO A 628 -24.98 53.90 51.83
#